data_AF-A0A8T7IZ46-F1
#
_entry.id   AF-A0A8T7IZ46-F1
#
_cell.length_a   1.000
_cell.length_b   1.000
_cell.length_c   1.000
_cell.angle_alpha   90.00
_cell.angle_beta   90.00
_cell.angle_gamma   90.00
#
_symmetry.space_group_name_H-M   'P 1'
#
loop_
_entity.id
_entity.type
_entity.pdbx_description
1 polymer ?
#
loop_
_entity_poly.entity_id
_entity_poly.type
_entity_poly.pdbx_seq_one_letter_code
_entity_poly.pdbx_strand_id
1 'polypeptide(L)'
;MKKSPNGYIPVEGYITDVLNSMIELQRPEMPEFTVSEYCPVLDSSNMTPRDWQFIANDIQQKYQDYDGFVVLHGTDTMAYTASALSFMFANLSKPVIVTGSQIPLSEIRSDGLNNLLNSLYLAAHHPIAEVGLFFNNRLYRGNRATKSDADGFNAFESPNFPPLVEAGIQIEINKSALLCNSADTSLHTALTTDDLKVINIKDQPIGVVSLYPGISHLVIANILAQPVNALIIQSYGVGNAPENKDLLREIKQATQREILVVNRTQCHRGSVYMDGYATGHALKEAGVLSAHDMTLEACLTKIHHLLSQNLPFEEVRRLFNKNLKGEMN
;
A
#
# COMPACT_ATOMS: atom_id res chain seq x y z
N MET A 1 9.35 -8.56 -19.36
CA MET A 1 9.95 -9.88 -19.08
C MET A 1 9.99 -10.71 -20.36
N LYS A 2 11.06 -11.46 -20.61
CA LYS A 2 11.20 -12.40 -21.73
C LYS A 2 11.25 -13.84 -21.22
N LYS A 3 10.69 -14.78 -21.97
CA LYS A 3 10.70 -16.21 -21.61
C LYS A 3 12.14 -16.77 -21.63
N SER A 4 12.50 -17.52 -20.57
CA SER A 4 13.76 -18.25 -20.44
C SER A 4 13.54 -19.69 -19.95
N PRO A 5 14.57 -20.56 -19.96
CA PRO A 5 14.44 -21.92 -19.42
C PRO A 5 14.06 -22.00 -17.93
N ASN A 6 14.35 -20.96 -17.15
CA ASN A 6 14.10 -20.91 -15.70
C ASN A 6 12.88 -20.03 -15.35
N GLY A 7 11.98 -19.80 -16.30
CA GLY A 7 10.84 -18.88 -16.15
C GLY A 7 11.07 -17.55 -16.88
N TYR A 8 10.24 -16.55 -16.59
CA TYR A 8 10.36 -15.23 -17.20
C TYR A 8 11.46 -14.43 -16.50
N ILE A 9 12.32 -13.75 -17.28
CA ILE A 9 13.41 -12.91 -16.77
C ILE A 9 13.27 -11.48 -17.30
N PRO A 10 13.73 -10.46 -16.56
CA PRO A 10 13.81 -9.10 -17.08
C PRO A 10 14.90 -9.01 -18.16
N VAL A 11 14.64 -8.22 -19.20
CA VAL A 11 15.59 -7.92 -20.28
C VAL A 11 15.48 -6.43 -20.55
N GLU A 12 16.59 -5.71 -20.39
CA GLU A 12 16.68 -4.26 -20.58
C GLU A 12 16.22 -3.84 -21.99
N GLY A 13 15.44 -2.78 -22.08
CA GLY A 13 14.92 -2.20 -23.32
C GLY A 13 13.73 -2.94 -23.91
N TYR A 14 13.51 -4.20 -23.52
CA TYR A 14 12.49 -5.06 -24.14
C TYR A 14 11.08 -4.50 -23.98
N ILE A 15 10.71 -4.00 -22.79
CA ILE A 15 9.37 -3.47 -22.58
C ILE A 15 9.16 -2.18 -23.37
N THR A 16 10.18 -1.32 -23.43
CA THR A 16 10.12 -0.04 -24.16
C THR A 16 9.88 -0.29 -25.65
N ASP A 17 10.60 -1.23 -26.25
CA ASP A 17 10.42 -1.60 -27.66
C ASP A 17 9.03 -2.20 -27.91
N VAL A 18 8.56 -3.08 -27.02
CA VAL A 18 7.22 -3.68 -27.12
C VAL A 18 6.15 -2.60 -27.08
N LEU A 19 6.20 -1.68 -26.12
CA LEU A 19 5.23 -0.60 -25.97
C LEU A 19 5.23 0.35 -27.16
N ASN A 20 6.41 0.73 -27.65
CA ASN A 20 6.53 1.60 -28.82
C ASN A 20 6.02 0.94 -30.11
N SER A 21 5.96 -0.39 -30.17
CA SER A 21 5.45 -1.12 -31.35
C SER A 21 3.94 -1.34 -31.35
N MET A 22 3.24 -1.05 -30.24
CA MET A 22 1.81 -1.31 -30.10
C MET A 22 0.97 -0.19 -30.69
N ILE A 23 0.19 -0.52 -31.72
CA ILE A 23 -0.67 0.44 -32.43
C ILE A 23 -1.72 1.05 -31.50
N GLU A 24 -2.21 0.27 -30.53
CA GLU A 24 -3.21 0.69 -29.54
C GLU A 24 -2.71 1.88 -28.70
N LEU A 25 -1.41 1.93 -28.41
CA LEU A 25 -0.78 3.00 -27.63
C LEU A 25 -0.43 4.23 -28.48
N GLN A 26 -0.40 4.11 -29.81
CA GLN A 26 -0.10 5.20 -30.75
C GLN A 26 -1.34 5.95 -31.24
N ARG A 27 -2.52 5.60 -30.72
CA ARG A 27 -3.78 6.20 -31.12
C ARG A 27 -3.86 7.68 -30.68
N PRO A 28 -4.49 8.57 -31.48
CA PRO A 28 -4.63 9.99 -31.12
C PRO A 28 -5.39 10.24 -29.80
N GLU A 29 -6.24 9.31 -29.38
CA GLU A 29 -7.00 9.41 -28.13
C GLU A 29 -6.17 9.06 -26.88
N MET A 30 -5.02 8.40 -27.07
CA MET A 30 -4.09 8.05 -25.98
C MET A 30 -3.17 9.23 -25.65
N PRO A 31 -2.81 9.42 -24.37
CA PRO A 31 -1.82 10.42 -24.01
C PRO A 31 -0.44 10.07 -24.57
N GLU A 32 0.37 11.09 -24.81
CA GLU A 32 1.81 10.90 -24.96
C GLU A 32 2.39 10.33 -23.65
N PHE A 33 3.31 9.39 -23.76
CA PHE A 33 3.94 8.76 -22.61
C PHE A 33 5.43 8.57 -22.84
N THR A 34 6.20 8.58 -21.76
CA THR A 34 7.63 8.25 -21.75
C THR A 34 7.86 7.08 -20.82
N VAL A 35 8.65 6.09 -21.26
CA VAL A 35 8.98 4.91 -20.46
C VAL A 35 10.34 5.11 -19.82
N SER A 36 10.39 5.01 -18.49
CA SER A 36 11.62 5.02 -17.70
C SER A 36 11.84 3.62 -17.12
N GLU A 37 12.53 2.76 -17.86
CA GLU A 37 12.82 1.39 -17.41
C GLU A 37 13.93 1.38 -16.35
N TYR A 38 13.70 0.68 -15.24
CA TYR A 38 14.70 0.56 -14.17
C TYR A 38 15.77 -0.47 -14.53
N CYS A 39 17.02 -0.16 -14.22
CA CYS A 39 18.17 -1.03 -14.46
C CYS A 39 18.94 -1.24 -13.14
N PRO A 40 18.93 -2.46 -12.56
CA PRO A 40 18.17 -3.63 -13.01
C PRO A 40 16.66 -3.48 -12.78
N VAL A 41 15.85 -4.25 -13.53
CA VAL A 41 14.43 -4.37 -13.24
C VAL A 41 14.25 -5.08 -11.89
N LEU A 42 13.31 -4.59 -11.09
CA LEU A 42 13.03 -5.10 -9.75
C LEU A 42 12.01 -6.25 -9.80
N ASP A 43 12.34 -7.36 -9.17
CA ASP A 43 11.37 -8.41 -8.85
C ASP A 43 10.58 -7.98 -7.61
N SER A 44 9.25 -7.91 -7.72
CA SER A 44 8.38 -7.46 -6.63
C SER A 44 8.57 -8.28 -5.35
N SER A 45 8.89 -9.57 -5.45
CA SER A 45 9.11 -10.44 -4.29
C SER A 45 10.38 -10.09 -3.50
N ASN A 46 11.34 -9.40 -4.13
CA ASN A 46 12.60 -8.96 -3.52
C ASN A 46 12.57 -7.49 -3.09
N MET A 47 11.41 -6.82 -3.15
CA MET A 47 11.32 -5.42 -2.81
C MET A 47 11.50 -5.14 -1.32
N THR A 48 12.07 -3.98 -1.08
CA THR A 48 12.38 -3.42 0.24
C THR A 48 11.85 -1.98 0.33
N PRO A 49 11.79 -1.40 1.55
CA PRO A 49 11.48 0.02 1.72
C PRO A 49 12.39 0.98 0.94
N ARG A 50 13.61 0.56 0.59
CA ARG A 50 14.52 1.35 -0.26
C ARG A 50 14.02 1.47 -1.69
N ASP A 51 13.37 0.43 -2.19
CA ASP A 51 12.79 0.44 -3.53
C ASP A 51 11.57 1.37 -3.60
N TRP A 52 10.76 1.43 -2.52
CA TRP A 52 9.70 2.44 -2.41
C TRP A 52 10.27 3.87 -2.44
N GLN A 53 11.37 4.11 -1.72
CA GLN A 53 12.07 5.39 -1.75
C GLN A 53 12.61 5.73 -3.13
N PHE A 54 13.16 4.75 -3.84
CA PHE A 54 13.62 4.93 -5.21
C PHE A 54 12.49 5.37 -6.13
N ILE A 55 11.36 4.65 -6.13
CA ILE A 55 10.17 4.98 -6.93
C ILE A 55 9.63 6.38 -6.58
N ALA A 56 9.53 6.70 -5.28
CA ALA A 56 9.02 8.00 -4.84
C ALA A 56 9.92 9.15 -5.29
N ASN A 57 11.24 9.00 -5.18
CA ASN A 57 12.21 10.00 -5.62
C ASN A 57 12.17 10.18 -7.13
N ASP A 58 12.02 9.09 -7.89
CA ASP A 58 11.93 9.13 -9.34
C ASP A 58 10.71 9.92 -9.82
N ILE A 59 9.54 9.67 -9.22
CA ILE A 59 8.31 10.44 -9.47
C ILE A 59 8.51 11.91 -9.08
N GLN A 60 9.14 12.21 -7.94
CA GLN A 60 9.38 13.58 -7.51
C GLN A 60 10.28 14.35 -8.48
N GLN A 61 11.35 13.72 -8.97
CA GLN A 61 12.28 14.35 -9.92
C GLN A 61 11.61 14.73 -11.24
N LYS A 62 10.63 13.93 -11.68
CA LYS A 62 9.88 14.13 -12.93
C LYS A 62 8.54 14.82 -12.70
N TYR A 63 8.24 15.28 -11.48
CA TYR A 63 6.89 15.68 -11.10
C TYR A 63 6.33 16.85 -11.92
N GLN A 64 7.20 17.78 -12.30
CA GLN A 64 6.82 18.97 -13.09
C GLN A 64 6.74 18.70 -14.59
N ASP A 65 7.36 17.62 -15.08
CA ASP A 65 7.49 17.34 -16.51
C ASP A 65 6.30 16.56 -17.09
N TYR A 66 5.48 15.91 -16.23
CA TYR A 66 4.38 15.05 -16.64
C TYR A 66 3.09 15.36 -15.87
N ASP A 67 1.94 15.08 -16.48
CA ASP A 67 0.61 15.31 -15.88
C ASP A 67 0.15 14.17 -14.96
N GLY A 68 0.77 13.00 -15.05
CA GLY A 68 0.44 11.81 -14.26
C GLY A 68 1.50 10.73 -14.39
N PHE A 69 1.45 9.74 -13.49
CA PHE A 69 2.45 8.70 -13.38
C PHE A 69 1.80 7.32 -13.38
N VAL A 70 2.31 6.40 -14.20
CA VAL A 70 1.95 4.98 -14.15
C VAL A 70 3.19 4.19 -13.73
N VAL A 71 3.10 3.46 -12.63
CA VAL A 71 4.16 2.59 -12.10
C VAL A 71 3.86 1.16 -12.50
N LEU A 72 4.62 0.63 -13.46
CA LEU A 72 4.58 -0.79 -13.81
C LEU A 72 5.29 -1.61 -12.73
N HIS A 73 4.60 -2.60 -12.19
CA HIS A 73 5.03 -3.32 -10.99
C HIS A 73 4.64 -4.80 -11.04
N GLY A 74 5.45 -5.67 -10.43
CA GLY A 74 5.10 -7.09 -10.25
C GLY A 74 3.97 -7.27 -9.23
N THR A 75 3.10 -8.26 -9.40
CA THR A 75 1.84 -8.32 -8.62
C THR A 75 2.04 -8.70 -7.15
N ASP A 76 3.10 -9.41 -6.77
CA ASP A 76 3.23 -9.99 -5.42
C ASP A 76 3.26 -8.97 -4.28
N THR A 77 3.89 -7.81 -4.50
CA THR A 77 4.00 -6.76 -3.48
C THR A 77 3.43 -5.42 -3.93
N MET A 78 2.68 -5.40 -5.03
CA MET A 78 2.11 -4.18 -5.62
C MET A 78 1.27 -3.36 -4.62
N ALA A 79 0.45 -4.05 -3.81
CA ALA A 79 -0.38 -3.40 -2.79
C ALA A 79 0.45 -2.77 -1.66
N TYR A 80 1.60 -3.35 -1.30
CA TYR A 80 2.54 -2.76 -0.35
C TYR A 80 3.16 -1.49 -0.93
N THR A 81 3.65 -1.52 -2.18
CA THR A 81 4.21 -0.33 -2.84
C THR A 81 3.18 0.78 -2.99
N ALA A 82 1.96 0.47 -3.44
CA ALA A 82 0.88 1.45 -3.55
C ALA A 82 0.52 2.06 -2.18
N SER A 83 0.51 1.25 -1.13
CA SER A 83 0.29 1.73 0.24
C SER A 83 1.42 2.65 0.71
N ALA A 84 2.68 2.25 0.54
CA ALA A 84 3.85 3.03 0.92
C ALA A 84 3.88 4.39 0.24
N LEU A 85 3.74 4.42 -1.10
CA LEU A 85 3.73 5.66 -1.88
C LEU A 85 2.64 6.63 -1.41
N SER A 86 1.46 6.12 -1.02
CA SER A 86 0.36 6.96 -0.51
C SER A 86 0.77 7.78 0.73
N PHE A 87 1.56 7.18 1.63
CA PHE A 87 2.06 7.85 2.84
C PHE A 87 3.30 8.70 2.55
N MET A 88 4.13 8.31 1.58
CA MET A 88 5.32 9.06 1.18
C MET A 88 4.97 10.38 0.48
N PHE A 89 3.90 10.42 -0.29
CA PHE A 89 3.51 11.61 -1.04
C PHE A 89 2.66 12.57 -0.21
N ALA A 90 3.28 13.66 0.25
CA ALA A 90 2.59 14.83 0.78
C ALA A 90 2.28 15.81 -0.37
N ASN A 91 1.07 16.37 -0.36
CA ASN A 91 0.56 17.31 -1.37
C ASN A 91 0.54 16.73 -2.80
N LEU A 92 0.17 15.45 -2.95
CA LEU A 92 -0.03 14.86 -4.27
C LEU A 92 -1.21 15.55 -4.99
N SER A 93 -0.95 16.15 -6.15
CA SER A 93 -1.94 16.87 -6.98
C SER A 93 -2.14 16.23 -8.37
N LYS A 94 -1.39 15.17 -8.69
CA LYS A 94 -1.39 14.43 -9.96
C LYS A 94 -1.63 12.94 -9.70
N PRO A 95 -2.29 12.21 -10.61
CA PRO A 95 -2.54 10.78 -10.44
C PRO A 95 -1.24 9.98 -10.44
N VAL A 96 -1.15 9.02 -9.51
CA VAL A 96 -0.12 7.97 -9.52
C VAL A 96 -0.84 6.63 -9.52
N ILE A 97 -0.78 5.89 -10.63
CA ILE A 97 -1.44 4.59 -10.78
C ILE A 97 -0.40 3.48 -10.80
N VAL A 98 -0.42 2.61 -9.81
CA VAL A 98 0.38 1.37 -9.81
C VAL A 98 -0.42 0.28 -10.52
N THR A 99 0.20 -0.37 -11.50
CA THR A 99 -0.44 -1.46 -12.26
C THR A 99 0.59 -2.50 -12.70
N GLY A 100 0.12 -3.59 -13.30
CA GLY A 100 0.97 -4.67 -13.77
C GLY A 100 0.14 -5.74 -14.48
N SER A 101 0.63 -6.97 -14.50
CA SER A 101 -0.07 -8.09 -15.12
C SER A 101 0.28 -9.43 -14.50
N GLN A 102 -0.65 -10.37 -14.54
CA GLN A 102 -0.39 -11.78 -14.17
C GLN A 102 0.36 -12.50 -15.29
N ILE A 103 0.05 -12.17 -16.55
CA ILE A 103 0.70 -12.72 -17.73
C ILE A 103 1.59 -11.64 -18.38
N PRO A 104 2.87 -11.93 -18.67
CA PRO A 104 3.77 -10.96 -19.30
C PRO A 104 3.17 -10.37 -20.59
N LEU A 105 3.41 -9.08 -20.82
CA LEU A 105 2.85 -8.34 -21.96
C LEU A 105 3.11 -8.99 -23.33
N SER A 106 4.22 -9.71 -23.47
CA SER A 106 4.62 -10.40 -24.70
C SER A 106 3.88 -11.71 -24.98
N GLU A 107 3.09 -12.22 -24.03
CA GLU A 107 2.41 -13.52 -24.14
C GLU A 107 0.95 -13.35 -24.57
N ILE A 108 0.43 -14.37 -25.28
CA ILE A 108 -0.95 -14.38 -25.73
C ILE A 108 -1.87 -14.48 -24.50
N ARG A 109 -2.99 -13.74 -24.51
CA ARG A 109 -3.93 -13.57 -23.39
C ARG A 109 -3.39 -12.74 -22.22
N SER A 110 -2.35 -11.95 -22.44
CA SER A 110 -1.86 -11.02 -21.43
C SER A 110 -2.96 -10.02 -21.02
N ASP A 111 -3.15 -9.88 -19.71
CA ASP A 111 -3.92 -8.82 -19.08
C ASP A 111 -3.17 -7.47 -19.05
N GLY A 112 -1.86 -7.49 -19.31
CA GLY A 112 -0.99 -6.32 -19.20
C GLY A 112 -1.31 -5.20 -20.19
N LEU A 113 -1.73 -5.53 -21.42
CA LEU A 113 -2.10 -4.51 -22.40
C LEU A 113 -3.31 -3.71 -21.92
N ASN A 114 -4.37 -4.41 -21.49
CA ASN A 114 -5.59 -3.77 -20.99
C ASN A 114 -5.34 -2.99 -19.70
N ASN A 115 -4.54 -3.54 -18.78
CA ASN A 115 -4.21 -2.86 -17.54
C ASN A 115 -3.42 -1.56 -17.79
N LEU A 116 -2.42 -1.60 -18.67
CA LEU A 116 -1.62 -0.43 -19.01
C LEU A 116 -2.40 0.62 -19.81
N LEU A 117 -3.15 0.20 -20.84
CA LEU A 117 -3.97 1.10 -21.65
C LEU A 117 -4.94 1.90 -20.78
N ASN A 118 -5.70 1.20 -19.92
CA ASN A 118 -6.65 1.86 -19.04
C ASN A 118 -5.95 2.73 -17.99
N SER A 119 -4.80 2.31 -17.46
CA SER A 119 -4.05 3.14 -16.49
C SER A 119 -3.59 4.46 -17.10
N LEU A 120 -3.02 4.43 -18.31
CA LEU A 120 -2.64 5.64 -19.04
C LEU A 120 -3.84 6.52 -19.36
N TYR A 121 -4.92 5.90 -19.88
CA TYR A 121 -6.14 6.62 -20.23
C TYR A 121 -6.78 7.30 -19.02
N LEU A 122 -6.87 6.60 -17.88
CA LEU A 122 -7.41 7.14 -16.63
C LEU A 122 -6.52 8.26 -16.08
N ALA A 123 -5.20 8.11 -16.11
CA ALA A 123 -4.29 9.14 -15.64
C ALA A 123 -4.44 10.46 -16.43
N ALA A 124 -4.69 10.39 -17.74
CA ALA A 124 -4.83 11.56 -18.60
C ALA A 124 -6.24 12.17 -18.58
N HIS A 125 -7.28 11.34 -18.72
CA HIS A 125 -8.66 11.82 -18.97
C HIS A 125 -9.54 11.83 -17.73
N HIS A 126 -9.16 11.09 -16.68
CA HIS A 126 -9.89 10.99 -15.43
C HIS A 126 -8.95 11.12 -14.21
N PRO A 127 -8.15 12.21 -14.12
CA PRO A 127 -7.10 12.33 -13.13
C PRO A 127 -7.68 12.35 -11.71
N ILE A 128 -7.26 11.38 -10.90
CA ILE A 128 -7.54 11.30 -9.47
C ILE A 128 -6.21 11.49 -8.73
N ALA A 129 -6.07 12.58 -7.99
CA ALA A 129 -4.85 12.94 -7.26
C ALA A 129 -4.62 12.09 -6.00
N GLU A 130 -4.56 10.77 -6.20
CA GLU A 130 -4.27 9.76 -5.18
C GLU A 130 -3.28 8.74 -5.74
N VAL A 131 -2.67 7.95 -4.86
CA VAL A 131 -2.01 6.72 -5.29
C VAL A 131 -3.07 5.64 -5.44
N GLY A 132 -3.33 5.24 -6.68
CA GLY A 132 -4.28 4.18 -7.03
C GLY A 132 -3.58 2.88 -7.41
N LEU A 133 -4.30 1.76 -7.27
CA LEU A 133 -3.90 0.47 -7.83
C LEU A 133 -4.94 0.09 -8.89
N PHE A 134 -4.52 -0.01 -10.15
CA PHE A 134 -5.40 -0.41 -11.25
C PHE A 134 -5.18 -1.87 -11.62
N PHE A 135 -6.24 -2.68 -11.56
CA PHE A 135 -6.21 -4.07 -11.98
C PHE A 135 -7.61 -4.54 -12.37
N ASN A 136 -7.71 -5.35 -13.43
CA ASN A 136 -8.96 -6.00 -13.84
C ASN A 136 -10.16 -5.04 -13.91
N ASN A 137 -10.01 -3.98 -14.71
CA ASN A 137 -11.05 -2.96 -14.95
C ASN A 137 -11.47 -2.14 -13.72
N ARG A 138 -10.70 -2.14 -12.63
CA ARG A 138 -11.01 -1.36 -11.42
C ARG A 138 -9.79 -0.57 -10.95
N LEU A 139 -10.03 0.67 -10.55
CA LEU A 139 -9.06 1.50 -9.82
C LEU A 139 -9.43 1.47 -8.33
N TYR A 140 -8.55 0.92 -7.50
CA TYR A 140 -8.68 0.93 -6.05
C TYR A 140 -7.84 2.07 -5.46
N ARG A 141 -8.24 2.58 -4.28
CA ARG A 141 -7.32 3.38 -3.46
C ARG A 141 -6.15 2.49 -3.04
N GLY A 142 -4.91 2.91 -3.31
CA GLY A 142 -3.71 2.08 -3.17
C GLY A 142 -3.55 1.48 -1.77
N ASN A 143 -3.75 2.29 -0.73
CA ASN A 143 -3.68 1.87 0.68
C ASN A 143 -4.95 1.16 1.21
N ARG A 144 -5.87 0.78 0.33
CA ARG A 144 -7.02 -0.09 0.66
C ARG A 144 -6.97 -1.42 -0.08
N ALA A 145 -6.05 -1.56 -1.04
CA ALA A 145 -5.90 -2.76 -1.85
C ALA A 145 -5.13 -3.86 -1.12
N THR A 146 -5.43 -5.11 -1.47
CA THR A 146 -4.67 -6.31 -1.11
C THR A 146 -4.76 -7.33 -2.24
N LYS A 147 -3.74 -8.18 -2.39
CA LYS A 147 -3.78 -9.27 -3.38
C LYS A 147 -4.62 -10.42 -2.80
N SER A 148 -5.80 -10.65 -3.36
CA SER A 148 -6.76 -11.67 -2.90
C SER A 148 -6.67 -12.98 -3.68
N ASP A 149 -6.13 -12.96 -4.90
CA ASP A 149 -6.01 -14.12 -5.78
C ASP A 149 -4.65 -14.12 -6.48
N ALA A 150 -3.97 -15.27 -6.45
CA ALA A 150 -2.66 -15.45 -7.08
C ALA A 150 -2.76 -16.06 -8.49
N ASP A 151 -3.87 -16.72 -8.82
CA ASP A 151 -4.06 -17.47 -10.06
C ASP A 151 -5.00 -16.74 -11.03
N GLY A 152 -6.04 -16.10 -10.50
CA GLY A 152 -7.05 -15.37 -11.27
C GLY A 152 -6.57 -14.01 -11.79
N PHE A 153 -7.25 -13.51 -12.82
CA PHE A 153 -7.06 -12.12 -13.29
C PHE A 153 -7.67 -11.09 -12.33
N ASN A 154 -8.63 -11.48 -11.49
CA ASN A 154 -9.14 -10.63 -10.42
C ASN A 154 -8.22 -10.70 -9.18
N ALA A 155 -6.93 -10.39 -9.38
CA ALA A 155 -5.89 -10.62 -8.39
C ALA A 155 -5.98 -9.70 -7.15
N PHE A 156 -6.61 -8.53 -7.28
CA PHE A 156 -6.67 -7.52 -6.23
C PHE A 156 -8.10 -7.14 -5.85
N GLU A 157 -8.28 -6.91 -4.56
CA GLU A 157 -9.51 -6.43 -3.94
C GLU A 157 -9.24 -5.29 -2.97
N SER A 158 -10.30 -4.56 -2.63
CA SER A 158 -10.33 -3.57 -1.54
C SER A 158 -11.47 -3.93 -0.59
N PRO A 159 -11.26 -4.84 0.38
CA PRO A 159 -12.36 -5.50 1.08
C PRO A 159 -13.23 -4.56 1.92
N ASN A 160 -12.64 -3.48 2.44
CA ASN A 160 -13.26 -2.53 3.35
C ASN A 160 -13.56 -1.15 2.70
N PHE A 161 -13.32 -0.99 1.39
CA PHE A 161 -13.52 0.30 0.70
C PHE A 161 -13.89 0.07 -0.77
N PRO A 162 -14.88 0.79 -1.34
CA PRO A 162 -15.27 0.60 -2.73
C PRO A 162 -14.15 1.00 -3.72
N PRO A 163 -14.15 0.50 -4.96
CA PRO A 163 -13.28 1.03 -6.00
C PRO A 163 -13.57 2.52 -6.24
N LEU A 164 -12.51 3.25 -6.62
CA LEU A 164 -12.58 4.65 -7.02
C LEU A 164 -13.14 4.78 -8.43
N VAL A 165 -12.81 3.84 -9.32
CA VAL A 165 -13.28 3.80 -10.70
C VAL A 165 -13.58 2.36 -11.13
N GLU A 166 -14.67 2.19 -11.87
CA GLU A 166 -14.94 0.99 -12.66
C GLU A 166 -14.82 1.32 -14.16
N ALA A 167 -13.87 0.68 -14.85
CA ALA A 167 -13.55 0.89 -16.26
C ALA A 167 -14.23 -0.18 -17.12
N GLY A 168 -15.56 -0.11 -17.22
CA GLY A 168 -16.38 -0.96 -18.08
C GLY A 168 -16.53 -0.38 -19.50
N ILE A 169 -17.67 -0.65 -20.16
CA ILE A 169 -18.02 0.03 -21.43
C ILE A 169 -18.05 1.55 -21.23
N GLN A 170 -18.57 1.97 -20.07
CA GLN A 170 -18.46 3.33 -19.57
C GLN A 170 -17.52 3.34 -18.37
N ILE A 171 -16.77 4.43 -18.23
CA ILE A 171 -15.91 4.67 -17.08
C ILE A 171 -16.75 5.36 -16.01
N GLU A 172 -16.92 4.69 -14.87
CA GLU A 172 -17.72 5.17 -13.74
C GLU A 172 -16.82 5.58 -12.58
N ILE A 173 -16.86 6.86 -12.20
CA ILE A 173 -16.05 7.40 -11.09
C ILE A 173 -16.91 7.52 -9.83
N ASN A 174 -16.47 6.89 -8.75
CA ASN A 174 -17.09 6.98 -7.44
C ASN A 174 -16.66 8.26 -6.70
N LYS A 175 -17.30 9.38 -7.01
CA LYS A 175 -16.94 10.71 -6.47
C LYS A 175 -17.01 10.80 -4.94
N SER A 176 -17.89 10.04 -4.27
CA SER A 176 -18.01 10.06 -2.81
C SER A 176 -16.89 9.28 -2.11
N ALA A 177 -16.17 8.42 -2.84
CA ALA A 177 -15.03 7.67 -2.32
C ALA A 177 -13.70 8.44 -2.44
N LEU A 178 -13.61 9.47 -3.28
CA LEU A 178 -12.39 10.26 -3.48
C LEU A 178 -12.01 11.01 -2.21
N LEU A 179 -10.70 11.18 -1.98
CA LEU A 179 -10.22 12.06 -0.92
C LEU A 179 -10.69 13.48 -1.22
N CYS A 180 -11.45 14.06 -0.29
CA CYS A 180 -11.68 15.48 -0.31
C CYS A 180 -10.33 16.17 -0.11
N ASN A 181 -9.92 17.04 -1.04
CA ASN A 181 -8.89 18.04 -0.79
C ASN A 181 -9.42 19.09 0.21
N SER A 182 -9.97 18.66 1.34
CA SER A 182 -10.30 19.51 2.47
C SER A 182 -9.01 19.71 3.24
N ALA A 183 -8.43 20.89 3.04
CA ALA A 183 -7.36 21.48 3.82
C ALA A 183 -7.61 21.33 5.34
N ASP A 184 -7.16 20.23 5.94
CA ASP A 184 -6.82 20.21 7.36
C ASP A 184 -5.37 20.69 7.50
N THR A 185 -5.22 22.00 7.29
CA THR A 185 -3.97 22.77 7.36
C THR A 185 -3.45 22.95 8.79
N SER A 186 -3.81 22.07 9.74
CA SER A 186 -3.34 22.17 11.12
C SER A 186 -1.90 21.66 11.32
N LEU A 187 -1.27 21.06 10.31
CA LEU A 187 0.15 20.70 10.29
C LEU A 187 0.97 21.35 9.16
N HIS A 188 0.35 22.18 8.32
CA HIS A 188 1.00 22.80 7.17
C HIS A 188 1.09 24.31 7.37
N THR A 189 2.18 24.74 7.99
CA THR A 189 2.68 26.11 7.82
C THR A 189 2.79 26.42 6.33
N ALA A 190 2.27 27.58 5.96
CA ALA A 190 2.25 28.19 4.63
C ALA A 190 3.39 27.71 3.71
N LEU A 191 3.04 26.85 2.73
CA LEU A 191 3.89 26.58 1.58
C LEU A 191 3.05 26.83 0.33
N THR A 192 3.36 27.95 -0.31
CA THR A 192 2.82 28.46 -1.56
C THR A 192 3.44 27.76 -2.77
N THR A 193 3.61 26.43 -2.72
CA THR A 193 4.27 25.68 -3.81
C THR A 193 3.47 24.43 -4.14
N ASP A 194 3.03 24.32 -5.39
CA ASP A 194 2.37 23.16 -6.03
C ASP A 194 3.28 21.92 -6.15
N ASP A 195 4.37 21.85 -5.39
CA ASP A 195 5.40 20.82 -5.48
C ASP A 195 5.08 19.61 -4.59
N LEU A 196 5.20 18.42 -5.20
CA LEU A 196 5.16 17.14 -4.49
C LEU A 196 6.27 17.05 -3.45
N LYS A 197 5.91 16.82 -2.19
CA LYS A 197 6.87 16.52 -1.13
C LYS A 197 6.92 15.02 -0.85
N VAL A 198 8.10 14.43 -1.04
CA VAL A 198 8.37 13.04 -0.62
C VAL A 198 8.84 12.99 0.83
N ILE A 199 8.12 12.22 1.65
CA ILE A 199 8.48 11.88 3.02
C ILE A 199 9.31 10.60 2.99
N ASN A 200 10.51 10.66 3.56
CA ASN A 200 11.44 9.55 3.51
C ASN A 200 10.99 8.36 4.37
N ILE A 201 11.12 7.15 3.82
CA ILE A 201 10.91 5.89 4.51
C ILE A 201 12.25 5.14 4.63
N LYS A 202 12.42 4.45 5.77
CA LYS A 202 13.57 3.61 6.10
C LYS A 202 13.11 2.21 6.46
N ASP A 203 14.05 1.28 6.42
CA ASP A 203 13.87 -0.07 6.95
C ASP A 203 13.52 -0.01 8.45
N GLN A 204 12.52 -0.78 8.88
CA GLN A 204 12.07 -0.87 10.27
C GLN A 204 11.93 -2.35 10.66
N PRO A 205 12.44 -2.76 11.83
CA PRO A 205 12.28 -4.13 12.33
C PRO A 205 10.87 -4.33 12.90
N ILE A 206 9.90 -4.58 12.02
CA ILE A 206 8.49 -4.78 12.38
C ILE A 206 8.20 -6.29 12.47
N GLY A 207 7.67 -6.74 13.60
CA GLY A 207 7.12 -8.08 13.74
C GLY A 207 5.68 -8.16 13.22
N VAL A 208 5.32 -9.25 12.56
CA VAL A 208 3.93 -9.57 12.19
C VAL A 208 3.61 -10.97 12.70
N VAL A 209 2.51 -11.11 13.43
CA VAL A 209 2.11 -12.40 14.01
C VAL A 209 0.62 -12.65 13.89
N SER A 210 0.27 -13.83 13.38
CA SER A 210 -1.10 -14.34 13.41
C SER A 210 -1.36 -15.10 14.70
N LEU A 211 -2.39 -14.70 15.44
CA LEU A 211 -2.86 -15.49 16.57
C LEU A 211 -3.49 -16.78 16.05
N TYR A 212 -3.29 -17.86 16.80
CA TYR A 212 -3.98 -19.13 16.58
C TYR A 212 -4.30 -19.79 17.93
N PRO A 213 -5.32 -20.66 18.00
CA PRO A 213 -5.68 -21.33 19.25
C PRO A 213 -4.48 -22.07 19.84
N GLY A 214 -4.07 -21.67 21.05
CA GLY A 214 -2.90 -22.25 21.73
C GLY A 214 -1.55 -21.60 21.42
N ILE A 215 -1.50 -20.44 20.75
CA ILE A 215 -0.25 -19.67 20.59
C ILE A 215 0.41 -19.43 21.96
N SER A 216 1.70 -19.78 22.05
CA SER A 216 2.48 -19.59 23.28
C SER A 216 2.97 -18.15 23.39
N HIS A 217 2.95 -17.59 24.61
CA HIS A 217 3.54 -16.28 24.88
C HIS A 217 5.03 -16.21 24.49
N LEU A 218 5.75 -17.35 24.48
CA LEU A 218 7.14 -17.42 24.05
C LEU A 218 7.34 -17.07 22.57
N VAL A 219 6.36 -17.35 21.70
CA VAL A 219 6.42 -16.93 20.29
C VAL A 219 6.42 -15.41 20.20
N ILE A 220 5.55 -14.77 20.99
CA ILE A 220 5.42 -13.31 21.06
C ILE A 220 6.66 -12.69 21.70
N ALA A 221 7.18 -13.27 22.78
CA ALA A 221 8.42 -12.83 23.42
C ALA A 221 9.61 -12.87 22.45
N ASN A 222 9.74 -13.93 21.64
CA ASN A 222 10.80 -14.05 20.64
C ASN A 222 10.68 -13.00 19.54
N ILE A 223 9.46 -12.71 19.06
CA ILE A 223 9.24 -11.66 18.07
C ILE A 223 9.54 -10.27 18.66
N LEU A 224 9.21 -10.04 19.93
CA LEU A 224 9.47 -8.78 20.64
C LEU A 224 10.91 -8.64 21.15
N ALA A 225 11.78 -9.59 20.84
CA ALA A 225 13.21 -9.46 21.08
C ALA A 225 13.77 -8.32 20.22
N GLN A 226 14.75 -7.60 20.77
CA GLN A 226 15.40 -6.50 20.05
C GLN A 226 16.03 -7.02 18.73
N PRO A 227 16.02 -6.22 17.65
CA PRO A 227 15.78 -4.78 17.60
C PRO A 227 14.33 -4.35 17.29
N VAL A 228 13.33 -5.22 17.47
CA VAL A 228 11.94 -4.93 17.07
C VAL A 228 11.38 -3.67 17.72
N ASN A 229 10.81 -2.79 16.91
CA ASN A 229 10.24 -1.51 17.33
C ASN A 229 8.74 -1.36 17.05
N ALA A 230 8.14 -2.32 16.33
CA ALA A 230 6.69 -2.45 16.21
C ALA A 230 6.25 -3.91 16.06
N LEU A 231 5.03 -4.20 16.50
CA LEU A 231 4.38 -5.51 16.35
C LEU A 231 2.97 -5.34 15.81
N ILE A 232 2.68 -5.96 14.67
CA ILE A 232 1.33 -6.15 14.14
C ILE A 232 0.80 -7.50 14.61
N ILE A 233 -0.25 -7.48 15.42
CA ILE A 233 -0.98 -8.67 15.85
C ILE A 233 -2.18 -8.84 14.94
N GLN A 234 -2.26 -9.96 14.22
CA GLN A 234 -3.46 -10.37 13.49
C GLN A 234 -4.32 -11.25 14.40
N SER A 235 -5.35 -10.65 14.99
CA SER A 235 -6.23 -11.26 16.00
C SER A 235 -7.57 -11.72 15.41
N TYR A 236 -8.42 -12.34 16.22
CA TYR A 236 -9.67 -12.94 15.73
C TYR A 236 -10.80 -11.93 15.60
N GLY A 237 -11.63 -12.09 14.56
CA GLY A 237 -12.91 -11.38 14.43
C GLY A 237 -12.74 -9.87 14.56
N VAL A 238 -13.41 -9.27 15.53
CA VAL A 238 -13.38 -7.82 15.77
C VAL A 238 -12.19 -7.35 16.62
N GLY A 239 -11.14 -8.15 16.78
CA GLY A 239 -9.96 -7.74 17.55
C GLY A 239 -9.65 -8.58 18.80
N ASN A 240 -10.21 -9.79 18.90
CA ASN A 240 -10.13 -10.61 20.10
C ASN A 240 -8.81 -11.40 20.17
N ALA A 241 -8.18 -11.41 21.35
CA ALA A 241 -7.01 -12.24 21.65
C ALA A 241 -7.25 -13.12 22.89
N PRO A 242 -6.44 -14.19 23.09
CA PRO A 242 -6.50 -15.00 24.31
C PRO A 242 -6.22 -14.17 25.57
N GLU A 243 -7.00 -14.39 26.64
CA GLU A 243 -6.79 -13.75 27.97
C GLU A 243 -5.67 -14.42 28.80
N ASN A 244 -4.66 -14.97 28.13
CA ASN A 244 -3.51 -15.56 28.80
C ASN A 244 -2.70 -14.44 29.47
N LYS A 245 -2.49 -14.54 30.78
CA LYS A 245 -1.82 -13.49 31.57
C LYS A 245 -0.37 -13.26 31.16
N ASP A 246 0.34 -14.31 30.74
CA ASP A 246 1.73 -14.19 30.31
C ASP A 246 1.80 -13.50 28.95
N LEU A 247 0.91 -13.86 28.01
CA LEU A 247 0.77 -13.18 26.72
C LEU A 247 0.52 -11.67 26.88
N LEU A 248 -0.47 -11.30 27.70
CA LEU A 248 -0.79 -9.89 27.95
C LEU A 248 0.36 -9.17 28.67
N ARG A 249 1.12 -9.87 29.52
CA ARG A 249 2.31 -9.33 30.17
C ARG A 249 3.42 -9.02 29.15
N GLU A 250 3.71 -9.92 28.23
CA GLU A 250 4.70 -9.69 27.15
C GLU A 250 4.36 -8.46 26.32
N ILE A 251 3.08 -8.34 25.92
CA ILE A 251 2.58 -7.20 25.14
C ILE A 251 2.71 -5.90 25.95
N LYS A 252 2.30 -5.91 27.21
CA LYS A 252 2.40 -4.73 28.09
C LYS A 252 3.85 -4.30 28.32
N GLN A 253 4.77 -5.25 28.46
CA GLN A 253 6.20 -4.95 28.58
C GLN A 253 6.79 -4.40 27.29
N ALA A 254 6.29 -4.80 26.12
CA ALA A 254 6.70 -4.20 24.85
C ALA A 254 6.23 -2.75 24.72
N THR A 255 4.97 -2.45 25.04
CA THR A 255 4.46 -1.07 24.97
C THR A 255 5.14 -0.15 25.96
N GLN A 256 5.49 -0.64 27.16
CA GLN A 256 6.31 0.09 28.15
C GLN A 256 7.74 0.37 27.68
N ARG A 257 8.27 -0.42 26.74
CA ARG A 257 9.57 -0.20 26.09
C ARG A 257 9.44 0.63 24.81
N GLU A 258 8.32 1.31 24.61
CA GLU A 258 8.03 2.13 23.43
C GLU A 258 8.05 1.34 22.11
N ILE A 259 7.71 0.06 22.15
CA ILE A 259 7.42 -0.73 20.94
C ILE A 259 5.96 -0.45 20.54
N LEU A 260 5.75 -0.05 19.29
CA LEU A 260 4.40 0.21 18.75
C LEU A 260 3.67 -1.12 18.52
N VAL A 261 2.71 -1.47 19.38
CA VAL A 261 1.91 -2.68 19.22
C VAL A 261 0.53 -2.31 18.67
N VAL A 262 0.13 -2.94 17.57
CA VAL A 262 -1.13 -2.67 16.87
C VAL A 262 -1.91 -3.96 16.64
N ASN A 263 -3.23 -3.86 16.74
CA ASN A 263 -4.16 -4.97 16.59
C ASN A 263 -4.93 -4.82 15.28
N ARG A 264 -4.73 -5.77 14.36
CA ARG A 264 -5.48 -5.92 13.12
C ARG A 264 -6.31 -7.20 13.23
N THR A 265 -7.50 -7.24 12.63
CA THR A 265 -8.21 -8.52 12.45
C THR A 265 -7.44 -9.41 11.48
N GLN A 266 -7.49 -10.73 11.61
CA GLN A 266 -7.03 -11.67 10.58
C GLN A 266 -8.06 -11.85 9.45
N CYS A 267 -9.31 -11.42 9.67
CA CYS A 267 -10.38 -11.54 8.68
C CYS A 267 -10.08 -10.73 7.42
N HIS A 268 -10.59 -11.20 6.27
CA HIS A 268 -10.46 -10.51 4.98
C HIS A 268 -11.17 -9.15 4.97
N ARG A 269 -12.36 -9.10 5.58
CA ARG A 269 -13.20 -7.90 5.72
C ARG A 269 -13.59 -7.69 7.18
N GLY A 270 -13.67 -6.44 7.62
CA GLY A 270 -14.07 -6.05 8.98
C GLY A 270 -13.16 -4.99 9.58
N SER A 271 -13.56 -4.51 10.76
CA SER A 271 -12.83 -3.52 11.56
C SER A 271 -12.59 -4.03 12.97
N VAL A 272 -11.44 -3.67 13.55
CA VAL A 272 -11.11 -3.94 14.94
C VAL A 272 -11.83 -2.96 15.87
N TYR A 273 -12.64 -3.51 16.78
CA TYR A 273 -13.40 -2.80 17.80
C TYR A 273 -13.08 -3.39 19.19
N MET A 274 -12.04 -2.86 19.81
CA MET A 274 -11.52 -3.35 21.09
C MET A 274 -12.38 -2.99 22.31
N ASP A 275 -13.36 -2.09 22.16
CA ASP A 275 -14.27 -1.69 23.25
C ASP A 275 -15.51 -2.61 23.37
N GLY A 276 -15.70 -3.56 22.45
CA GLY A 276 -16.93 -4.38 22.39
C GLY A 276 -16.94 -5.63 23.26
N TYR A 277 -15.77 -6.17 23.64
CA TYR A 277 -15.64 -7.40 24.40
C TYR A 277 -14.49 -7.31 25.40
N ALA A 278 -14.59 -8.02 26.54
CA ALA A 278 -13.57 -8.01 27.60
C ALA A 278 -12.17 -8.40 27.09
N THR A 279 -12.10 -9.34 26.16
CA THR A 279 -10.86 -9.81 25.51
C THR A 279 -10.17 -8.72 24.68
N GLY A 280 -10.94 -7.89 23.97
CA GLY A 280 -10.43 -6.71 23.25
C GLY A 280 -9.97 -5.62 24.23
N HIS A 281 -10.70 -5.44 25.33
CA HIS A 281 -10.36 -4.47 26.37
C HIS A 281 -9.01 -4.78 27.04
N ALA A 282 -8.71 -6.06 27.28
CA ALA A 282 -7.43 -6.49 27.86
C ALA A 282 -6.21 -6.09 26.99
N LEU A 283 -6.33 -6.17 25.66
CA LEU A 283 -5.28 -5.66 24.75
C LEU A 283 -5.13 -4.13 24.85
N LYS A 284 -6.25 -3.41 24.97
CA LYS A 284 -6.26 -1.95 25.11
C LYS A 284 -5.55 -1.51 26.38
N GLU A 285 -5.83 -2.17 27.50
CA GLU A 285 -5.15 -1.96 28.78
C GLU A 285 -3.65 -2.30 28.74
N ALA A 286 -3.25 -3.25 27.89
CA ALA A 286 -1.84 -3.55 27.62
C ALA A 286 -1.16 -2.51 26.71
N GLY A 287 -1.88 -1.48 26.26
CA GLY A 287 -1.33 -0.37 25.47
C GLY A 287 -1.37 -0.59 23.95
N VAL A 288 -2.09 -1.60 23.47
CA VAL A 288 -2.24 -1.92 22.04
C VAL A 288 -3.19 -0.94 21.36
N LEU A 289 -2.86 -0.52 20.14
CA LEU A 289 -3.69 0.34 19.31
C LEU A 289 -4.57 -0.46 18.34
N SER A 290 -5.73 0.06 17.97
CA SER A 290 -6.55 -0.54 16.91
C SER A 290 -5.99 -0.15 15.54
N ALA A 291 -5.84 -1.12 14.65
CA ALA A 291 -5.59 -0.87 13.23
C ALA A 291 -6.90 -0.65 12.44
N HIS A 292 -8.04 -0.56 13.14
CA HIS A 292 -9.37 -0.40 12.53
C HIS A 292 -9.60 -1.43 11.43
N ASP A 293 -9.90 -0.97 10.21
CA ASP A 293 -10.15 -1.78 9.02
C ASP A 293 -9.00 -1.74 8.00
N MET A 294 -7.79 -1.34 8.43
CA MET A 294 -6.60 -1.33 7.58
C MET A 294 -6.25 -2.73 7.06
N THR A 295 -5.78 -2.77 5.81
CA THR A 295 -5.09 -3.94 5.26
C THR A 295 -3.74 -4.16 5.96
N LEU A 296 -3.12 -5.33 5.77
CA LEU A 296 -1.79 -5.58 6.33
C LEU A 296 -0.76 -4.64 5.67
N GLU A 297 -0.91 -4.44 4.37
CA GLU A 297 -0.11 -3.57 3.51
C GLU A 297 -0.12 -2.13 4.01
N ALA A 298 -1.31 -1.58 4.25
CA ALA A 298 -1.47 -0.23 4.78
C ALA A 298 -0.92 -0.11 6.21
N CYS A 299 -1.20 -1.08 7.06
CA CYS A 299 -0.73 -1.08 8.44
C CYS A 299 0.81 -1.10 8.51
N LEU A 300 1.45 -2.02 7.79
CA LEU A 300 2.90 -2.17 7.74
C LEU A 300 3.57 -0.89 7.20
N THR A 301 3.08 -0.38 6.08
CA THR A 301 3.67 0.79 5.42
C THR A 301 3.43 2.09 6.19
N LYS A 302 2.29 2.22 6.89
CA LYS A 302 2.04 3.33 7.81
C LYS A 302 3.00 3.31 8.99
N ILE A 303 3.30 2.14 9.55
CA ILE A 303 4.31 1.99 10.62
C ILE A 303 5.69 2.38 10.10
N HIS A 304 6.10 1.90 8.93
CA HIS A 304 7.33 2.33 8.28
C HIS A 304 7.39 3.85 8.11
N HIS A 305 6.31 4.46 7.62
CA HIS A 305 6.20 5.91 7.44
C HIS A 305 6.37 6.68 8.75
N LEU A 306 5.66 6.30 9.80
CA LEU A 306 5.69 7.01 11.08
C LEU A 306 7.03 6.84 11.81
N LEU A 307 7.56 5.62 11.86
CA LEU A 307 8.83 5.32 12.54
C LEU A 307 10.07 5.77 11.78
N SER A 308 9.95 6.14 10.50
CA SER A 308 11.05 6.72 9.73
C SER A 308 11.25 8.22 10.01
N GLN A 309 10.28 8.85 10.67
CA GLN A 309 10.29 10.26 11.03
C GLN A 309 10.83 10.46 12.45
N ASN A 310 11.36 11.66 12.72
CA ASN A 310 11.84 12.02 14.06
C ASN A 310 10.67 12.48 14.95
N LEU A 311 9.76 11.55 15.25
CA LEU A 311 8.57 11.80 16.05
C LEU A 311 8.71 11.16 17.44
N PRO A 312 8.27 11.84 18.52
CA PRO A 312 8.12 11.20 19.82
C PRO A 312 7.16 10.00 19.76
N PHE A 313 7.38 8.98 20.59
CA PHE A 313 6.57 7.75 20.58
C PHE A 313 5.05 8.02 20.73
N GLU A 314 4.66 8.93 21.63
CA GLU A 314 3.26 9.30 21.80
C GLU A 314 2.65 9.97 20.56
N GLU A 315 3.46 10.72 19.80
CA GLU A 315 3.02 11.33 18.55
C GLU A 315 2.85 10.27 17.45
N VAL A 316 3.73 9.28 17.39
CA VAL A 316 3.56 8.09 16.52
C VAL A 316 2.25 7.38 16.84
N ARG A 317 1.98 7.11 18.13
CA ARG A 317 0.72 6.47 18.56
C ARG A 317 -0.50 7.30 18.16
N ARG A 318 -0.44 8.61 18.37
CA ARG A 318 -1.51 9.55 18.02
C ARG A 318 -1.79 9.57 16.52
N LEU A 319 -0.75 9.61 15.69
CA LEU A 319 -0.87 9.62 14.23
C LEU A 319 -1.28 8.26 13.66
N PHE A 320 -0.88 7.15 14.30
CA PHE A 320 -1.32 5.82 13.88
C PHE A 320 -2.84 5.68 13.95
N ASN A 321 -3.48 6.24 14.98
CA ASN A 321 -4.95 6.24 15.13
C ASN A 321 -5.67 7.29 14.27
N LYS A 322 -4.97 8.15 13.53
CA LYS A 322 -5.60 9.13 12.62
C LYS A 322 -5.61 8.63 11.19
N ASN A 323 -6.73 8.79 10.49
CA ASN A 323 -6.82 8.56 9.05
C ASN A 323 -5.97 9.62 8.33
N LEU A 324 -4.86 9.21 7.70
CA LEU A 324 -3.90 10.14 7.08
C LEU A 324 -4.11 10.28 5.58
N LYS A 325 -4.47 9.19 4.91
CA LYS A 325 -4.48 9.04 3.44
C LYS A 325 -5.68 8.23 2.96
N GLY A 326 -6.73 8.13 3.75
CA GLY A 326 -7.93 7.35 3.43
C GLY A 326 -7.78 5.86 3.70
N GLU A 327 -6.76 5.43 4.43
CA GLU A 327 -6.40 4.02 4.67
C GLU A 327 -7.33 3.28 5.64
N MET A 328 -8.11 4.02 6.44
CA MET A 328 -9.07 3.45 7.39
C MET A 328 -10.31 4.32 7.56
N ASN A 329 -11.35 3.71 8.13
CA ASN A 329 -12.62 4.35 8.49
C ASN A 329 -12.73 4.64 9.99
#